data_AF-A0A2R5FCX5-F1
#
_entry.id   AF-A0A2R5FCX5-F1
#
_cell.length_a   1.000
_cell.length_b   1.000
_cell.length_c   1.000
_cell.angle_alpha   90.00
_cell.angle_beta   90.00
_cell.angle_gamma   90.00
#
_symmetry.space_group_name_H-M   'P 1'
#
loop_
_entity.id
_entity.type
_entity.pdbx_description
1 polymer ?
#
loop_
_entity_poly.entity_id
_entity_poly.type
_entity_poly.pdbx_seq_one_letter_code
_entity_poly.pdbx_strand_id
1 'polypeptide(L)'
;MAQNNDIAKPVRRYTRVDFAALRAFLNGVQLDLLVDRYYSEDDMLDRGWESARDVHSWLEVMSQDMADRALKTYPTIAGILADSRRSGRWSKPVIDFLTVNAEKDLSRPFPTDSISVWFKPRLADALKGVGLASLADLKRYIESAGLGWWRPIPRVGAGKARVIEHWLTQNSQFIGALTLEASLPAVTNQVTVGMDTGLPVPLERIGGITPTLNGSQGRNRNTSFCLISARNDLEAIQAYLYRFRGREKTLRSYRKELERFLLWCVLERRVAMSSVLTDECEAYKNFIADIPADWCGKNPQIPRLSQRWRPFAGQLQPESQRYAIQAIRTFFEWLVDVRYLLGNPWKTVADPSTIHREMPMQIEKALPQQLWEELANQGGLLDRVCDGEIFNAIRRPKTSSLPAQFRLARAAILLIGFTGIRREEAARATRNKLKPVPGRNLWQLTVVGKRNKERTVFFPPRVIDALKAHWLDRGHDFSDPHQELALIAPIVIAPTRSACAKHEVEGDDILSGRGFAPDSLGRLVKSSLLRLADDHEAPISPEERHLLRSVAPHALRHTFATVSTAKQMPPDVLQQLLGHASLTTTSIYVHAQRQRSLDEVAKLYKG
;
A
#
# COMPACT_ATOMS: atom_id res chain seq x y z
N MET A 1 -20.20 -60.99 21.96
CA MET A 1 -20.38 -59.78 21.14
C MET A 1 -19.23 -58.83 21.47
N ALA A 2 -18.16 -58.84 20.68
CA ALA A 2 -17.07 -57.86 20.81
C ALA A 2 -17.33 -56.74 19.79
N GLN A 3 -17.65 -55.55 20.29
CA GLN A 3 -17.77 -54.33 19.48
C GLN A 3 -16.37 -53.93 18.99
N ASN A 4 -16.10 -54.14 17.71
CA ASN A 4 -14.99 -53.49 17.03
C ASN A 4 -15.32 -52.00 16.86
N ASN A 5 -14.77 -51.17 17.75
CA ASN A 5 -14.62 -49.73 17.48
C ASN A 5 -13.55 -49.56 16.41
N ASP A 6 -13.98 -49.54 15.15
CA ASP A 6 -13.13 -49.19 14.02
C ASP A 6 -12.88 -47.67 14.08
N ILE A 7 -11.86 -47.26 14.86
CA ILE A 7 -11.39 -45.87 14.89
C ILE A 7 -10.83 -45.60 13.49
N ALA A 8 -11.62 -44.91 12.66
CA ALA A 8 -11.19 -44.48 11.34
C ALA A 8 -9.87 -43.70 11.46
N LYS A 9 -8.76 -44.30 11.00
CA LYS A 9 -7.46 -43.63 10.96
C LYS A 9 -7.61 -42.30 10.21
N PRO A 10 -7.01 -41.19 10.70
CA PRO A 10 -7.10 -39.90 10.02
C PRO A 10 -6.56 -40.04 8.59
N VAL A 11 -7.36 -39.64 7.60
CA VAL A 11 -7.00 -39.66 6.18
C VAL A 11 -5.89 -38.64 5.95
N ARG A 12 -4.64 -39.12 5.84
CA ARG A 12 -3.48 -38.27 5.54
C ARG A 12 -3.61 -37.70 4.12
N ARG A 13 -3.29 -36.40 3.94
CA ARG A 13 -3.35 -35.73 2.64
C ARG A 13 -1.94 -35.38 2.17
N TYR A 14 -1.72 -35.57 0.88
CA TYR A 14 -0.42 -35.37 0.22
C TYR A 14 -0.56 -34.31 -0.87
N THR A 15 0.48 -33.50 -1.06
CA THR A 15 0.52 -32.46 -2.09
C THR A 15 0.90 -33.03 -3.46
N ARG A 16 0.75 -32.25 -4.55
CA ARG A 16 1.27 -32.63 -5.88
C ARG A 16 2.78 -32.89 -5.89
N VAL A 17 3.50 -32.15 -5.04
CA VAL A 17 4.94 -32.33 -4.85
C VAL A 17 5.23 -33.69 -4.19
N ASP A 18 4.45 -34.06 -3.17
CA ASP A 18 4.57 -35.36 -2.51
C ASP A 18 4.31 -36.52 -3.50
N PHE A 19 3.37 -36.38 -4.43
CA PHE A 19 3.12 -37.41 -5.46
C PHE A 19 4.24 -37.52 -6.50
N ALA A 20 4.81 -36.39 -6.92
CA ALA A 20 5.96 -36.38 -7.80
C ALA A 20 7.19 -37.00 -7.11
N ALA A 21 7.39 -36.70 -5.83
CA ALA A 21 8.42 -37.28 -4.99
C ALA A 21 8.20 -38.78 -4.76
N LEU A 22 6.96 -39.22 -4.47
CA LEU A 22 6.59 -40.63 -4.35
C LEU A 22 6.89 -41.39 -5.65
N ARG A 23 6.52 -40.83 -6.81
CA ARG A 23 6.81 -41.46 -8.10
C ARG A 23 8.32 -41.63 -8.31
N ALA A 24 9.12 -40.61 -7.99
CA ALA A 24 10.57 -40.68 -8.12
C ALA A 24 11.19 -41.67 -7.10
N PHE A 25 10.68 -41.70 -5.88
CA PHE A 25 11.06 -42.65 -4.82
C PHE A 25 10.78 -44.10 -5.21
N LEU A 26 9.57 -44.41 -5.69
CA LEU A 26 9.20 -45.76 -6.12
C LEU A 26 9.97 -46.22 -7.37
N ASN A 27 10.51 -45.28 -8.16
CA ASN A 27 11.42 -45.57 -9.28
C ASN A 27 12.90 -45.69 -8.86
N GLY A 28 13.21 -45.61 -7.56
CA GLY A 28 14.55 -45.85 -7.02
C GLY A 28 15.51 -44.66 -7.13
N VAL A 29 15.01 -43.43 -7.22
CA VAL A 29 15.87 -42.22 -7.16
C VAL A 29 16.48 -42.10 -5.75
N GLN A 30 17.77 -41.72 -5.67
CA GLN A 30 18.47 -41.55 -4.40
C GLN A 30 17.83 -40.44 -3.54
N LEU A 31 17.84 -40.66 -2.22
CA LEU A 31 17.11 -39.84 -1.24
C LEU A 31 17.61 -38.39 -1.19
N ASP A 32 18.92 -38.16 -1.26
CA ASP A 32 19.50 -36.80 -1.22
C ASP A 32 19.07 -35.96 -2.43
N LEU A 33 18.95 -36.61 -3.60
CA LEU A 33 18.43 -36.00 -4.82
C LEU A 33 16.91 -35.75 -4.78
N LEU A 34 16.16 -36.54 -4.01
CA LEU A 34 14.72 -36.31 -3.82
C LEU A 34 14.45 -35.11 -2.94
N VAL A 35 15.21 -34.96 -1.85
CA VAL A 35 15.10 -33.82 -0.93
C VAL A 35 15.36 -32.53 -1.70
N ASP A 36 16.54 -32.40 -2.32
CA ASP A 36 16.97 -31.20 -3.05
C ASP A 36 16.04 -30.82 -4.22
N ARG A 37 15.48 -31.82 -4.91
CA ARG A 37 14.66 -31.59 -6.11
C ARG A 37 13.20 -31.26 -5.80
N TYR A 38 12.64 -31.81 -4.73
CA TYR A 38 11.20 -31.73 -4.49
C TYR A 38 10.82 -30.94 -3.24
N TYR A 39 11.69 -30.78 -2.25
CA TYR A 39 11.36 -30.08 -1.00
C TYR A 39 12.35 -28.94 -0.74
N SER A 40 11.85 -27.73 -0.50
CA SER A 40 12.71 -26.60 -0.10
C SER A 40 13.04 -26.65 1.40
N GLU A 41 14.06 -25.90 1.84
CA GLU A 41 14.41 -25.77 3.27
C GLU A 41 13.21 -25.28 4.10
N ASP A 42 12.41 -24.34 3.55
CA ASP A 42 11.19 -23.84 4.19
C ASP A 42 10.11 -24.95 4.31
N ASP A 43 9.98 -25.83 3.30
CA ASP A 43 9.02 -26.95 3.33
C ASP A 43 9.41 -28.01 4.38
N MET A 44 10.72 -28.22 4.60
CA MET A 44 11.23 -29.13 5.63
C MET A 44 10.97 -28.58 7.03
N LEU A 45 11.22 -27.28 7.24
CA LEU A 45 10.96 -26.59 8.51
C LEU A 45 9.47 -26.57 8.86
N ASP A 46 8.59 -26.26 7.90
CA ASP A 46 7.13 -26.22 8.09
C ASP A 46 6.56 -27.60 8.51
N ARG A 47 7.22 -28.70 8.12
CA ARG A 47 6.81 -30.07 8.41
C ARG A 47 7.52 -30.70 9.61
N GLY A 48 8.48 -29.98 10.21
CA GLY A 48 9.31 -30.47 11.31
C GLY A 48 10.24 -31.61 10.90
N TRP A 49 10.70 -31.62 9.66
CA TRP A 49 11.65 -32.60 9.15
C TRP A 49 13.08 -32.08 9.30
N GLU A 50 13.93 -32.84 9.99
CA GLU A 50 15.31 -32.45 10.29
C GLU A 50 16.32 -33.17 9.39
N SER A 51 15.88 -34.23 8.71
CA SER A 51 16.78 -35.09 7.93
C SER A 51 16.12 -35.71 6.70
N ALA A 52 16.96 -36.17 5.77
CA ALA A 52 16.52 -36.96 4.62
C ALA A 52 15.74 -38.23 5.04
N ARG A 53 16.04 -38.80 6.22
CA ARG A 53 15.34 -39.98 6.76
C ARG A 53 13.87 -39.70 7.06
N ASP A 54 13.52 -38.48 7.43
CA ASP A 54 12.13 -38.08 7.69
C ASP A 54 11.31 -38.07 6.40
N VAL A 55 11.93 -37.61 5.30
CA VAL A 55 11.37 -37.66 3.95
C VAL A 55 11.21 -39.10 3.47
N HIS A 56 12.18 -39.98 3.76
CA HIS A 56 12.07 -41.41 3.44
C HIS A 56 10.89 -42.06 4.18
N SER A 57 10.81 -41.86 5.50
CA SER A 57 9.73 -42.40 6.33
C SER A 57 8.36 -41.87 5.86
N TRP A 58 8.29 -40.59 5.50
CA TRP A 58 7.10 -39.99 4.91
C TRP A 58 6.65 -40.67 3.61
N LEU A 59 7.58 -40.90 2.68
CA LEU A 59 7.29 -41.52 1.39
C LEU A 59 6.96 -43.02 1.51
N GLU A 60 7.56 -43.72 2.46
CA GLU A 60 7.18 -45.11 2.78
C GLU A 60 5.74 -45.17 3.31
N VAL A 61 5.40 -44.32 4.28
CA VAL A 61 4.04 -44.27 4.85
C VAL A 61 3.03 -43.86 3.78
N MET A 62 3.40 -42.91 2.91
CA MET A 62 2.59 -42.51 1.77
C MET A 62 2.35 -43.67 0.79
N SER A 63 3.38 -44.46 0.48
CA SER A 63 3.25 -45.64 -0.39
C SER A 63 2.30 -46.68 0.21
N GLN A 64 2.36 -46.89 1.52
CA GLN A 64 1.49 -47.80 2.24
C GLN A 64 0.04 -47.30 2.24
N ASP A 65 -0.19 -46.03 2.60
CA ASP A 65 -1.54 -45.45 2.59
C ASP A 65 -2.19 -45.49 1.20
N MET A 66 -1.43 -45.20 0.14
CA MET A 66 -1.95 -45.29 -1.24
C MET A 66 -2.30 -46.72 -1.65
N ALA A 67 -1.47 -47.70 -1.27
CA ALA A 67 -1.76 -49.10 -1.54
C ALA A 67 -2.99 -49.59 -0.75
N ASP A 68 -3.17 -49.18 0.50
CA ASP A 68 -4.38 -49.53 1.29
C ASP A 68 -5.66 -48.96 0.69
N ARG A 69 -5.60 -47.72 0.17
CA ARG A 69 -6.73 -47.10 -0.52
C ARG A 69 -7.03 -47.77 -1.85
N ALA A 70 -5.99 -48.05 -2.65
CA ALA A 70 -6.14 -48.76 -3.91
C ALA A 70 -6.75 -50.16 -3.72
N LEU A 71 -6.38 -50.88 -2.65
CA LEU A 71 -6.95 -52.19 -2.30
C LEU A 71 -8.44 -52.13 -1.96
N LYS A 72 -8.90 -51.04 -1.31
CA LYS A 72 -10.33 -50.85 -1.00
C LYS A 72 -11.16 -50.55 -2.24
N THR A 73 -10.60 -49.86 -3.22
CA THR A 73 -11.32 -49.41 -4.42
C THR A 73 -11.21 -50.38 -5.59
N TYR A 74 -10.10 -51.12 -5.70
CA TYR A 74 -9.78 -51.99 -6.84
C TYR A 74 -9.28 -53.36 -6.37
N PRO A 75 -10.18 -54.30 -6.04
CA PRO A 75 -9.81 -55.62 -5.53
C PRO A 75 -9.01 -56.48 -6.53
N THR A 76 -9.15 -56.21 -7.83
CA THR A 76 -8.52 -56.97 -8.92
C THR A 76 -7.01 -56.85 -8.97
N ILE A 77 -6.42 -55.79 -8.41
CA ILE A 77 -4.97 -55.56 -8.36
C ILE A 77 -4.35 -55.95 -7.01
N ALA A 78 -5.14 -56.56 -6.12
CA ALA A 78 -4.73 -56.80 -4.74
C ALA A 78 -3.51 -57.73 -4.60
N GLY A 79 -3.42 -58.78 -5.43
CA GLY A 79 -2.26 -59.68 -5.44
C GLY A 79 -0.97 -58.95 -5.83
N ILE A 80 -1.03 -58.13 -6.88
CA ILE A 80 0.13 -57.38 -7.40
C ILE A 80 0.61 -56.33 -6.37
N LEU A 81 -0.32 -55.65 -5.69
CA LEU A 81 0.00 -54.68 -4.63
C LEU A 81 0.58 -55.37 -3.38
N ALA A 82 0.06 -56.53 -2.99
CA ALA A 82 0.58 -57.30 -1.86
C ALA A 82 2.00 -57.84 -2.12
N ASP A 83 2.29 -58.27 -3.35
CA ASP A 83 3.63 -58.76 -3.74
C ASP A 83 4.64 -57.62 -3.88
N SER A 84 4.22 -56.47 -4.42
CA SER A 84 5.07 -55.26 -4.50
C SER A 84 5.43 -54.74 -3.10
N ARG A 85 4.48 -54.80 -2.15
CA ARG A 85 4.70 -54.45 -0.73
C ARG A 85 5.70 -55.38 -0.04
N ARG A 86 5.59 -56.68 -0.26
CA ARG A 86 6.48 -57.68 0.36
C ARG A 86 7.91 -57.63 -0.19
N SER A 87 8.05 -57.36 -1.49
CA SER A 87 9.35 -57.33 -2.17
C SER A 87 10.04 -55.97 -2.14
N GLY A 88 9.31 -54.90 -1.79
CA GLY A 88 9.80 -53.51 -1.89
C GLY A 88 10.02 -53.03 -3.32
N ARG A 89 9.67 -53.84 -4.33
CA ARG A 89 9.87 -53.53 -5.75
C ARG A 89 8.53 -53.21 -6.39
N TRP A 90 8.42 -52.02 -6.95
CA TRP A 90 7.20 -51.53 -7.59
C TRP A 90 7.38 -51.54 -9.11
N SER A 91 6.51 -52.26 -9.82
CA SER A 91 6.55 -52.25 -11.28
C SER A 91 6.04 -50.90 -11.82
N LYS A 92 6.59 -50.45 -12.96
CA LYS A 92 6.19 -49.18 -13.59
C LYS A 92 4.66 -49.01 -13.76
N PRO A 93 3.89 -50.05 -14.20
CA PRO A 93 2.43 -49.95 -14.26
C PRO A 93 1.76 -49.72 -12.90
N VAL A 94 2.30 -50.29 -11.82
CA VAL A 94 1.77 -50.11 -10.45
C VAL A 94 2.11 -48.72 -9.92
N ILE A 95 3.31 -48.22 -10.19
CA ILE A 95 3.72 -46.84 -9.84
C ILE A 95 2.82 -45.83 -10.54
N ASP A 96 2.61 -45.99 -11.85
CA ASP A 96 1.75 -45.10 -12.62
C ASP A 96 0.28 -45.21 -12.15
N PHE A 97 -0.20 -46.42 -11.83
CA PHE A 97 -1.53 -46.62 -11.27
C PHE A 97 -1.73 -45.93 -9.92
N LEU A 98 -0.78 -46.07 -8.98
CA LEU A 98 -0.86 -45.43 -7.67
C LEU A 98 -0.79 -43.91 -7.78
N THR A 99 0.07 -43.38 -8.66
CA THR A 99 0.25 -41.94 -8.83
C THR A 99 -0.98 -41.30 -9.48
N VAL A 100 -1.54 -41.90 -10.55
CA VAL A 100 -2.70 -41.37 -11.27
C VAL A 100 -4.00 -41.46 -10.47
N ASN A 101 -4.21 -42.53 -9.70
CA ASN A 101 -5.41 -42.64 -8.85
C ASN A 101 -5.31 -41.76 -7.61
N ALA A 102 -4.10 -41.52 -7.08
CA ALA A 102 -3.93 -40.63 -5.95
C ALA A 102 -4.12 -39.14 -6.31
N GLU A 103 -3.80 -38.74 -7.54
CA GLU A 103 -4.15 -37.40 -8.05
C GLU A 103 -5.68 -37.18 -8.15
N LYS A 104 -6.48 -38.24 -8.35
CA LYS A 104 -7.95 -38.17 -8.36
C LYS A 104 -8.54 -37.96 -6.96
N ASP A 105 -7.85 -38.37 -5.91
CA ASP A 105 -8.28 -38.23 -4.50
C ASP A 105 -8.14 -36.79 -3.97
N LEU A 106 -7.38 -35.93 -4.66
CA LEU A 106 -7.30 -34.47 -4.46
C LEU A 106 -8.51 -33.70 -5.01
N SER A 107 -9.59 -34.37 -5.39
CA SER A 107 -10.78 -33.72 -5.97
C SER A 107 -11.70 -33.03 -4.97
N ARG A 108 -11.48 -33.19 -3.65
CA ARG A 108 -12.40 -32.69 -2.60
C ARG A 108 -11.69 -31.79 -1.56
N PRO A 109 -11.97 -30.48 -1.46
CA PRO A 109 -11.37 -29.60 -0.45
C PRO A 109 -12.02 -29.71 0.93
N PHE A 110 -11.22 -29.61 2.00
CA PHE A 110 -11.70 -29.47 3.38
C PHE A 110 -11.44 -28.06 3.94
N PRO A 111 -12.28 -27.55 4.86
CA PRO A 111 -12.08 -26.24 5.47
C PRO A 111 -10.70 -26.05 6.13
N THR A 112 -10.16 -27.12 6.75
CA THR A 112 -8.86 -27.10 7.44
C THR A 112 -7.67 -27.25 6.49
N ASP A 113 -7.90 -27.47 5.19
CA ASP A 113 -6.81 -27.61 4.23
C ASP A 113 -5.98 -26.32 4.17
N SER A 114 -4.65 -26.50 4.14
CA SER A 114 -3.73 -25.40 3.88
C SER A 114 -3.97 -24.82 2.49
N ILE A 115 -3.93 -23.49 2.39
CA ILE A 115 -4.12 -22.79 1.12
C ILE A 115 -3.04 -23.13 0.07
N SER A 116 -1.86 -23.57 0.51
CA SER A 116 -0.76 -24.01 -0.37
C SER A 116 -1.09 -25.30 -1.13
N VAL A 117 -2.06 -26.08 -0.66
CA VAL A 117 -2.51 -27.30 -1.33
C VAL A 117 -3.32 -26.98 -2.60
N TRP A 118 -4.05 -25.86 -2.58
CA TRP A 118 -5.07 -25.53 -3.58
C TRP A 118 -4.70 -24.35 -4.49
N PHE A 119 -3.81 -23.46 -4.04
CA PHE A 119 -3.41 -22.28 -4.79
C PHE A 119 -1.92 -22.30 -5.15
N LYS A 120 -1.56 -21.64 -6.26
CA LYS A 120 -0.16 -21.54 -6.71
C LYS A 120 0.71 -20.88 -5.62
N PRO A 121 2.02 -21.26 -5.48
CA PRO A 121 2.89 -20.81 -4.40
C PRO A 121 2.84 -19.28 -4.17
N ARG A 122 3.09 -18.48 -5.21
CA ARG A 122 3.04 -17.01 -5.12
C ARG A 122 1.72 -16.42 -4.62
N LEU A 123 0.60 -17.11 -4.85
CA LEU A 123 -0.71 -16.69 -4.33
C LEU A 123 -0.89 -17.17 -2.89
N ALA A 124 -0.47 -18.39 -2.58
CA ALA A 124 -0.49 -18.93 -1.22
C ALA A 124 0.38 -18.08 -0.27
N ASP A 125 1.60 -17.71 -0.68
CA ASP A 125 2.51 -16.87 0.11
C ASP A 125 1.92 -15.49 0.39
N ALA A 126 1.25 -14.89 -0.60
CA ALA A 126 0.60 -13.60 -0.45
C ALA A 126 -0.57 -13.64 0.52
N LEU A 127 -1.30 -14.76 0.60
CA LEU A 127 -2.42 -14.96 1.53
C LEU A 127 -1.90 -15.31 2.93
N LYS A 128 -0.90 -16.20 3.05
CA LYS A 128 -0.21 -16.53 4.31
C LYS A 128 0.41 -15.29 4.95
N GLY A 129 1.00 -14.39 4.14
CA GLY A 129 1.58 -13.13 4.62
C GLY A 129 0.58 -12.16 5.26
N VAL A 130 -0.73 -12.39 5.14
CA VAL A 130 -1.80 -11.64 5.82
C VAL A 130 -2.49 -12.50 6.90
N GLY A 131 -1.87 -13.62 7.29
CA GLY A 131 -2.35 -14.51 8.35
C GLY A 131 -3.43 -15.50 7.92
N LEU A 132 -3.62 -15.74 6.61
CA LEU A 132 -4.59 -16.69 6.10
C LEU A 132 -3.89 -18.02 5.78
N ALA A 133 -4.01 -19.02 6.66
CA ALA A 133 -3.31 -20.29 6.53
C ALA A 133 -4.19 -21.42 5.92
N SER A 134 -5.49 -21.39 6.19
CA SER A 134 -6.44 -22.43 5.73
C SER A 134 -7.55 -21.89 4.82
N LEU A 135 -8.23 -22.80 4.11
CA LEU A 135 -9.43 -22.47 3.33
C LEU A 135 -10.55 -21.85 4.20
N ALA A 136 -10.69 -22.30 5.46
CA ALA A 136 -11.62 -21.73 6.42
C ALA A 136 -11.25 -20.30 6.83
N ASP A 137 -9.96 -19.99 7.01
CA ASP A 137 -9.50 -18.63 7.30
C ASP A 137 -9.78 -17.70 6.13
N LEU A 138 -9.47 -18.17 4.92
CA LEU A 138 -9.72 -17.43 3.69
C LEU A 138 -11.21 -17.13 3.51
N LYS A 139 -12.09 -18.13 3.70
CA LYS A 139 -13.55 -17.95 3.63
C LYS A 139 -14.03 -16.92 4.64
N ARG A 140 -13.69 -17.08 5.93
CA ARG A 140 -14.09 -16.13 7.00
C ARG A 140 -13.59 -14.71 6.72
N TYR A 141 -12.37 -14.58 6.23
CA TYR A 141 -11.81 -13.28 5.86
C TYR A 141 -12.59 -12.65 4.70
N ILE A 142 -12.88 -13.40 3.64
CA ILE A 142 -13.66 -12.92 2.49
C ILE A 142 -15.06 -12.49 2.92
N GLU A 143 -15.73 -13.26 3.78
CA GLU A 143 -17.08 -12.95 4.26
C GLU A 143 -17.08 -11.69 5.14
N SER A 144 -16.09 -11.56 6.04
CA SER A 144 -15.97 -10.37 6.90
C SER A 144 -15.56 -9.10 6.14
N ALA A 145 -14.68 -9.21 5.14
CA ALA A 145 -14.20 -8.08 4.35
C ALA A 145 -15.14 -7.72 3.18
N GLY A 146 -15.88 -8.70 2.65
CA GLY A 146 -16.78 -8.64 1.49
C GLY A 146 -16.13 -8.13 0.20
N LEU A 147 -16.90 -7.44 -0.64
CA LEU A 147 -16.43 -6.97 -1.95
C LEU A 147 -15.18 -6.09 -1.82
N GLY A 148 -14.10 -6.48 -2.52
CA GLY A 148 -12.80 -5.80 -2.44
C GLY A 148 -11.88 -6.32 -1.34
N TRP A 149 -12.18 -7.47 -0.71
CA TRP A 149 -11.33 -8.13 0.30
C TRP A 149 -9.87 -8.31 -0.12
N TRP A 150 -9.61 -8.40 -1.43
CA TRP A 150 -8.28 -8.59 -2.00
C TRP A 150 -7.42 -7.33 -2.04
N ARG A 151 -8.02 -6.13 -1.92
CA ARG A 151 -7.30 -4.84 -2.03
C ARG A 151 -6.16 -4.64 -1.01
N PRO A 152 -6.28 -5.09 0.26
CA PRO A 152 -5.20 -5.02 1.24
C PRO A 152 -4.09 -6.04 1.00
N ILE A 153 -4.36 -7.10 0.22
CA ILE A 153 -3.44 -8.23 0.06
C ILE A 153 -2.45 -7.90 -1.07
N PRO A 154 -1.15 -7.77 -0.77
CA PRO A 154 -0.16 -7.42 -1.78
C PRO A 154 -0.19 -8.39 -2.96
N ARG A 155 -0.14 -7.86 -4.18
CA ARG A 155 -0.05 -8.64 -5.43
C ARG A 155 -1.28 -9.54 -5.74
N VAL A 156 -2.40 -9.37 -5.02
CA VAL A 156 -3.71 -9.98 -5.33
C VAL A 156 -4.64 -8.92 -5.92
N GLY A 157 -4.88 -9.01 -7.24
CA GLY A 157 -5.78 -8.11 -7.96
C GLY A 157 -7.21 -8.67 -8.08
N ALA A 158 -8.13 -7.84 -8.59
CA ALA A 158 -9.55 -8.22 -8.74
C ALA A 158 -9.76 -9.49 -9.58
N GLY A 159 -8.92 -9.72 -10.61
CA GLY A 159 -8.99 -10.95 -11.40
C GLY A 159 -8.66 -12.19 -10.58
N LYS A 160 -7.57 -12.17 -9.78
CA LYS A 160 -7.20 -13.29 -8.90
C LYS A 160 -8.24 -13.51 -7.81
N ALA A 161 -8.79 -12.43 -7.27
CA ALA A 161 -9.85 -12.50 -6.28
C ALA A 161 -11.11 -13.20 -6.82
N ARG A 162 -11.56 -12.83 -8.02
CA ARG A 162 -12.68 -13.51 -8.69
C ARG A 162 -12.41 -14.99 -8.92
N VAL A 163 -11.18 -15.36 -9.29
CA VAL A 163 -10.80 -16.78 -9.46
C VAL A 163 -10.92 -17.53 -8.14
N ILE A 164 -10.47 -16.93 -7.02
CA ILE A 164 -10.59 -17.51 -5.68
C ILE A 164 -12.05 -17.62 -5.25
N GLU A 165 -12.83 -16.54 -5.40
CA GLU A 165 -14.27 -16.52 -5.10
C GLU A 165 -15.03 -17.58 -5.90
N HIS A 166 -14.74 -17.69 -7.19
CA HIS A 166 -15.34 -18.70 -8.06
C HIS A 166 -14.97 -20.11 -7.63
N TRP A 167 -13.69 -20.36 -7.33
CA TRP A 167 -13.22 -21.66 -6.86
C TRP A 167 -13.88 -22.05 -5.52
N LEU A 168 -13.99 -21.12 -4.57
CA LEU A 168 -14.68 -21.36 -3.30
C LEU A 168 -16.18 -21.65 -3.52
N THR A 169 -16.81 -20.93 -4.44
CA THR A 169 -18.23 -21.12 -4.78
C THR A 169 -18.48 -22.49 -5.42
N GLN A 170 -17.63 -22.89 -6.37
CA GLN A 170 -17.70 -24.21 -7.02
C GLN A 170 -17.55 -25.36 -6.02
N ASN A 171 -16.80 -25.16 -4.94
CA ASN A 171 -16.54 -26.17 -3.92
C ASN A 171 -17.43 -26.03 -2.67
N SER A 172 -18.47 -25.20 -2.73
CA SER A 172 -19.35 -24.85 -1.61
C SER A 172 -19.95 -26.04 -0.86
N GLN A 173 -20.19 -27.16 -1.54
CA GLN A 173 -20.64 -28.41 -0.93
C GLN A 173 -19.68 -29.00 0.11
N PHE A 174 -18.39 -28.66 0.07
CA PHE A 174 -17.36 -29.20 0.96
C PHE A 174 -16.82 -28.18 1.97
N ILE A 175 -16.73 -26.90 1.57
CA ILE A 175 -16.18 -25.82 2.41
C ILE A 175 -17.24 -24.87 2.97
N GLY A 176 -18.52 -25.14 2.67
CA GLY A 176 -19.65 -24.28 2.97
C GLY A 176 -19.87 -23.20 1.91
N ALA A 177 -21.12 -22.75 1.76
CA ALA A 177 -21.47 -21.67 0.84
C ALA A 177 -20.71 -20.39 1.21
N LEU A 178 -20.04 -19.80 0.23
CA LEU A 178 -19.40 -18.50 0.38
C LEU A 178 -20.50 -17.43 0.39
N THR A 179 -20.76 -16.86 1.56
CA THR A 179 -21.70 -15.74 1.68
C THR A 179 -20.94 -14.45 1.42
N LEU A 180 -20.67 -14.18 0.14
CA LEU A 180 -20.47 -12.80 -0.26
C LEU A 180 -21.82 -12.14 -0.16
N GLU A 181 -22.07 -11.41 0.93
CA GLU A 181 -23.12 -10.40 0.89
C GLU A 181 -22.85 -9.60 -0.39
N ALA A 182 -23.75 -9.72 -1.38
CA ALA A 182 -23.81 -8.77 -2.49
C ALA A 182 -23.64 -7.40 -1.85
N SER A 183 -22.91 -6.46 -2.47
CA SER A 183 -22.85 -5.11 -1.90
C SER A 183 -24.29 -4.76 -1.57
N LEU A 184 -24.62 -4.65 -0.29
CA LEU A 184 -25.89 -4.06 0.08
C LEU A 184 -25.88 -2.78 -0.75
N PRO A 185 -26.86 -2.62 -1.66
CA PRO A 185 -26.82 -1.54 -2.63
C PRO A 185 -26.44 -0.28 -1.87
N ALA A 186 -25.50 0.51 -2.41
CA ALA A 186 -25.03 1.72 -1.74
C ALA A 186 -26.26 2.43 -1.19
N VAL A 187 -26.40 2.46 0.14
CA VAL A 187 -27.67 2.89 0.73
C VAL A 187 -27.70 4.39 0.57
N THR A 188 -28.37 4.85 -0.46
CA THR A 188 -28.53 6.27 -0.78
C THR A 188 -29.61 6.91 0.07
N ASN A 189 -30.44 6.10 0.74
CA ASN A 189 -31.45 6.59 1.66
C ASN A 189 -30.76 7.35 2.79
N GLN A 190 -31.15 8.62 2.90
CA GLN A 190 -30.81 9.47 4.01
C GLN A 190 -31.49 8.96 5.29
N VAL A 191 -30.80 9.09 6.41
CA VAL A 191 -31.25 8.65 7.73
C VAL A 191 -31.22 9.84 8.69
N THR A 192 -32.18 9.89 9.60
CA THR A 192 -32.13 10.79 10.75
C THR A 192 -31.27 10.16 11.83
N VAL A 193 -30.15 10.80 12.15
CA VAL A 193 -29.23 10.30 13.18
C VAL A 193 -29.69 10.78 14.55
N GLY A 194 -29.75 9.86 15.51
CA GLY A 194 -30.18 10.10 16.88
C GLY A 194 -29.73 8.98 17.81
N MET A 195 -30.30 8.92 19.01
CA MET A 195 -29.90 7.93 20.02
C MET A 195 -30.11 6.48 19.58
N ASP A 196 -31.12 6.23 18.72
CA ASP A 196 -31.51 4.89 18.30
C ASP A 196 -30.81 4.42 17.01
N THR A 197 -29.94 5.24 16.41
CA THR A 197 -29.29 4.90 15.13
C THR A 197 -28.36 3.69 15.25
N GLY A 198 -27.90 3.35 16.46
CA GLY A 198 -27.11 2.17 16.78
C GLY A 198 -25.68 2.20 16.28
N LEU A 199 -25.46 2.46 14.98
CA LEU A 199 -24.14 2.48 14.35
C LEU A 199 -23.87 3.78 13.59
N PRO A 200 -22.60 4.24 13.52
CA PRO A 200 -22.24 5.44 12.77
C PRO A 200 -22.51 5.31 11.27
N VAL A 201 -23.07 6.37 10.67
CA VAL A 201 -23.32 6.49 9.22
C VAL A 201 -22.51 7.63 8.62
N PRO A 202 -22.08 7.54 7.35
CA PRO A 202 -21.30 8.61 6.71
C PRO A 202 -22.17 9.87 6.54
N LEU A 203 -21.54 11.04 6.53
CA LEU A 203 -22.16 12.36 6.39
C LEU A 203 -23.06 12.46 5.16
N GLU A 204 -22.70 11.78 4.06
CA GLU A 204 -23.51 11.72 2.84
C GLU A 204 -24.88 11.04 3.03
N ARG A 205 -25.04 10.23 4.10
CA ARG A 205 -26.30 9.56 4.45
C ARG A 205 -27.07 10.26 5.57
N ILE A 206 -26.53 11.32 6.17
CA ILE A 206 -27.23 12.05 7.23
C ILE A 206 -28.20 13.03 6.55
N GLY A 207 -29.49 12.70 6.55
CA GLY A 207 -30.54 13.62 6.08
C GLY A 207 -30.97 14.61 7.15
N GLY A 208 -30.80 14.23 8.41
CA GLY A 208 -31.11 15.07 9.55
C GLY A 208 -30.53 14.47 10.83
N ILE A 209 -30.62 15.25 11.90
CA ILE A 209 -30.32 14.80 13.26
C ILE A 209 -31.62 14.98 14.06
N THR A 210 -31.89 14.09 15.01
CA THR A 210 -33.07 14.19 15.88
C THR A 210 -33.19 15.60 16.48
N PRO A 211 -34.39 16.21 16.54
CA PRO A 211 -34.55 17.61 16.91
C PRO A 211 -33.88 18.04 18.22
N THR A 212 -33.80 17.14 19.20
CA THR A 212 -33.14 17.39 20.50
C THR A 212 -31.62 17.48 20.42
N LEU A 213 -31.00 16.92 19.37
CA LEU A 213 -29.54 16.82 19.20
C LEU A 213 -29.03 17.53 17.93
N ASN A 214 -29.91 18.13 17.14
CA ASN A 214 -29.53 18.75 15.87
C ASN A 214 -28.84 20.12 16.06
N GLY A 215 -28.85 20.68 17.26
CA GLY A 215 -28.20 21.96 17.57
C GLY A 215 -28.95 23.21 17.12
N SER A 216 -30.20 23.11 16.66
CA SER A 216 -31.02 24.30 16.38
C SER A 216 -31.29 25.12 17.65
N GLN A 217 -31.30 24.46 18.80
CA GLN A 217 -31.42 25.05 20.15
C GLN A 217 -30.17 24.79 21.00
N GLY A 218 -29.00 24.72 20.37
CA GLY A 218 -27.74 24.43 21.06
C GLY A 218 -27.40 25.47 22.13
N ARG A 219 -26.84 25.05 23.26
CA ARG A 219 -26.52 25.94 24.40
C ARG A 219 -25.54 27.05 24.05
N ASN A 220 -24.57 26.76 23.18
CA ASN A 220 -23.56 27.71 22.71
C ASN A 220 -23.94 28.34 21.36
N ARG A 221 -25.16 28.10 20.86
CA ARG A 221 -25.64 28.69 19.60
C ARG A 221 -25.92 30.18 19.80
N ASN A 222 -25.49 31.00 18.85
CA ASN A 222 -25.89 32.40 18.82
C ASN A 222 -27.27 32.52 18.15
N THR A 223 -28.27 32.95 18.92
CA THR A 223 -29.66 33.10 18.43
C THR A 223 -29.95 34.49 17.86
N SER A 224 -29.08 35.48 18.09
CA SER A 224 -29.32 36.86 17.67
C SER A 224 -29.06 37.06 16.18
N PHE A 225 -27.92 36.58 15.68
CA PHE A 225 -27.51 36.80 14.30
C PHE A 225 -26.39 35.84 13.89
N CYS A 226 -26.50 35.28 12.68
CA CYS A 226 -25.53 34.37 12.07
C CYS A 226 -25.25 34.80 10.62
N LEU A 227 -23.98 34.82 10.21
CA LEU A 227 -23.57 35.19 8.84
C LEU A 227 -23.86 34.10 7.80
N ILE A 228 -24.26 32.90 8.24
CA ILE A 228 -24.62 31.77 7.38
C ILE A 228 -26.07 31.35 7.64
N SER A 229 -26.75 30.86 6.61
CA SER A 229 -28.15 30.42 6.69
C SER A 229 -28.35 29.08 7.41
N ALA A 230 -27.34 28.57 8.12
CA ALA A 230 -27.38 27.25 8.76
C ALA A 230 -28.30 27.25 9.98
N ARG A 231 -29.31 26.37 9.98
CA ARG A 231 -30.35 26.26 11.02
C ARG A 231 -30.05 25.20 12.08
N ASN A 232 -29.08 24.32 11.82
CA ASN A 232 -28.68 23.21 12.68
C ASN A 232 -27.19 22.89 12.47
N ASP A 233 -26.64 21.98 13.26
CA ASP A 233 -25.20 21.67 13.28
C ASP A 233 -24.74 21.04 11.96
N LEU A 234 -25.58 20.20 11.37
CA LEU A 234 -25.32 19.55 10.09
C LEU A 234 -25.18 20.56 8.94
N GLU A 235 -26.11 21.52 8.85
CA GLU A 235 -26.05 22.61 7.86
C GLU A 235 -24.81 23.49 8.07
N ALA A 236 -24.37 23.70 9.31
CA ALA A 236 -23.16 24.49 9.60
C ALA A 236 -21.87 23.78 9.14
N ILE A 237 -21.79 22.46 9.34
CA ILE A 237 -20.70 21.63 8.79
C ILE A 237 -20.70 21.70 7.25
N GLN A 238 -21.87 21.56 6.62
CA GLN A 238 -21.99 21.61 5.16
C GLN A 238 -21.53 22.98 4.61
N ALA A 239 -21.93 24.08 5.26
CA ALA A 239 -21.50 25.43 4.91
C ALA A 239 -19.97 25.60 5.01
N TYR A 240 -19.36 25.06 6.07
CA TYR A 240 -17.90 25.08 6.21
C TYR A 240 -17.18 24.27 5.13
N LEU A 241 -17.66 23.06 4.84
CA LEU A 241 -17.06 22.19 3.82
C LEU A 241 -17.17 22.78 2.41
N TYR A 242 -18.23 23.55 2.13
CA TYR A 242 -18.40 24.25 0.86
C TYR A 242 -17.24 25.21 0.54
N ARG A 243 -16.61 25.81 1.55
CA ARG A 243 -15.43 26.69 1.40
C ARG A 243 -14.22 25.99 0.74
N PHE A 244 -14.18 24.67 0.77
CA PHE A 244 -13.10 23.87 0.19
C PHE A 244 -13.47 23.25 -1.17
N ARG A 245 -14.57 23.69 -1.80
CA ARG A 245 -14.90 23.31 -3.18
C ARG A 245 -13.72 23.62 -4.11
N GLY A 246 -13.37 22.66 -4.97
CA GLY A 246 -12.18 22.74 -5.83
C GLY A 246 -10.86 22.34 -5.15
N ARG A 247 -10.85 22.09 -3.83
CA ARG A 247 -9.69 21.58 -3.07
C ARG A 247 -10.00 20.20 -2.45
N GLU A 248 -10.19 19.19 -3.30
CA GLU A 248 -10.70 17.87 -2.92
C GLU A 248 -9.92 17.17 -1.79
N LYS A 249 -8.59 17.32 -1.75
CA LYS A 249 -7.78 16.72 -0.66
C LYS A 249 -8.08 17.36 0.68
N THR A 250 -8.17 18.68 0.72
CA THR A 250 -8.50 19.45 1.94
C THR A 250 -9.93 19.17 2.38
N LEU A 251 -10.88 19.20 1.43
CA LEU A 251 -12.29 18.89 1.69
C LEU A 251 -12.45 17.50 2.30
N ARG A 252 -11.83 16.47 1.72
CA ARG A 252 -11.88 15.10 2.26
C ARG A 252 -11.32 15.01 3.68
N SER A 253 -10.23 15.73 3.96
CA SER A 253 -9.58 15.72 5.27
C SER A 253 -10.49 16.34 6.34
N TYR A 254 -11.01 17.55 6.11
CA TYR A 254 -11.91 18.21 7.04
C TYR A 254 -13.23 17.47 7.19
N ARG A 255 -13.84 17.00 6.09
CA ARG A 255 -15.09 16.23 6.14
C ARG A 255 -14.97 15.03 7.08
N LYS A 256 -13.87 14.27 6.96
CA LYS A 256 -13.63 13.08 7.77
C LYS A 256 -13.55 13.43 9.26
N GLU A 257 -12.82 14.49 9.65
CA GLU A 257 -12.71 14.84 11.08
C GLU A 257 -14.00 15.45 11.65
N LEU A 258 -14.69 16.30 10.89
CA LEU A 258 -15.96 16.90 11.34
C LEU A 258 -17.10 15.88 11.42
N GLU A 259 -17.13 14.92 10.49
CA GLU A 259 -18.05 13.77 10.53
C GLU A 259 -17.85 12.93 11.80
N ARG A 260 -16.60 12.58 12.11
CA ARG A 260 -16.28 11.81 13.33
C ARG A 260 -16.73 12.54 14.59
N PHE A 261 -16.46 13.84 14.67
CA PHE A 261 -16.82 14.63 15.82
C PHE A 261 -18.34 14.78 15.97
N LEU A 262 -19.05 15.09 14.88
CA LEU A 262 -20.51 15.17 14.89
C LEU A 262 -21.16 13.86 15.34
N LEU A 263 -20.74 12.74 14.74
CA LEU A 263 -21.27 11.42 15.08
C LEU A 263 -20.98 11.09 16.55
N TRP A 264 -19.79 11.40 17.05
CA TRP A 264 -19.44 11.15 18.45
C TRP A 264 -20.30 11.99 19.41
N CYS A 265 -20.54 13.26 19.09
CA CYS A 265 -21.42 14.12 19.88
C CYS A 265 -22.81 13.52 20.01
N VAL A 266 -23.39 13.05 18.90
CA VAL A 266 -24.77 12.57 18.85
C VAL A 266 -24.92 11.14 19.41
N LEU A 267 -24.04 10.22 19.00
CA LEU A 267 -24.17 8.79 19.31
C LEU A 267 -23.60 8.43 20.69
N GLU A 268 -22.40 8.92 21.02
CA GLU A 268 -21.74 8.59 22.28
C GLU A 268 -22.11 9.56 23.39
N ARG A 269 -21.90 10.86 23.15
CA ARG A 269 -22.06 11.84 24.21
C ARG A 269 -23.51 12.30 24.40
N ARG A 270 -24.36 12.08 23.38
CA ARG A 270 -25.78 12.47 23.34
C ARG A 270 -25.98 13.97 23.58
N VAL A 271 -25.13 14.79 22.97
CA VAL A 271 -25.21 16.25 22.99
C VAL A 271 -25.21 16.80 21.57
N ALA A 272 -25.89 17.92 21.36
CA ALA A 272 -25.71 18.69 20.12
C ALA A 272 -24.25 19.19 20.03
N MET A 273 -23.70 19.24 18.82
CA MET A 273 -22.34 19.75 18.59
C MET A 273 -22.22 21.21 19.01
N SER A 274 -23.27 22.02 18.80
CA SER A 274 -23.35 23.40 19.31
C SER A 274 -23.67 23.52 20.81
N SER A 275 -23.72 22.41 21.55
CA SER A 275 -23.87 22.40 23.02
C SER A 275 -22.65 21.88 23.76
N VAL A 276 -21.61 21.43 23.06
CA VAL A 276 -20.38 20.92 23.67
C VAL A 276 -19.66 22.01 24.46
N LEU A 277 -19.16 21.64 25.64
CA LEU A 277 -18.28 22.47 26.45
C LEU A 277 -16.86 21.88 26.46
N THR A 278 -15.96 22.51 27.21
CA THR A 278 -14.57 22.05 27.36
C THR A 278 -14.49 20.59 27.82
N ASP A 279 -15.37 20.16 28.73
CA ASP A 279 -15.39 18.79 29.26
C ASP A 279 -15.69 17.77 28.15
N GLU A 280 -16.64 18.06 27.27
CA GLU A 280 -16.92 17.21 26.10
C GLU A 280 -15.76 17.20 25.11
N CYS A 281 -15.09 18.34 24.91
CA CYS A 281 -13.94 18.41 24.03
C CYS A 281 -12.76 17.56 24.57
N GLU A 282 -12.52 17.56 25.88
CA GLU A 282 -11.56 16.67 26.55
C GLU A 282 -11.99 15.20 26.46
N ALA A 283 -13.28 14.90 26.62
CA ALA A 283 -13.80 13.55 26.44
C ALA A 283 -13.60 13.03 25.01
N TYR A 284 -13.77 13.88 23.98
CA TYR A 284 -13.47 13.49 22.60
C TYR A 284 -11.98 13.21 22.40
N LYS A 285 -11.10 13.98 23.06
CA LYS A 285 -9.65 13.76 23.03
C LYS A 285 -9.30 12.36 23.58
N ASN A 286 -9.93 11.96 24.68
CA ASN A 286 -9.75 10.63 25.26
C ASN A 286 -10.32 9.54 24.35
N PHE A 287 -11.49 9.77 23.75
CA PHE A 287 -12.12 8.83 22.81
C PHE A 287 -11.25 8.54 21.58
N ILE A 288 -10.62 9.55 20.98
CA ILE A 288 -9.73 9.31 19.82
C ILE A 288 -8.38 8.71 20.21
N ALA A 289 -8.02 8.75 21.50
CA ALA A 289 -6.83 8.11 22.04
C ALA A 289 -7.03 6.61 22.31
N ASP A 290 -8.27 6.17 22.51
CA ASP A 290 -8.68 4.76 22.65
C ASP A 290 -10.06 4.54 22.01
N ILE A 291 -10.06 4.19 20.71
CA ILE A 291 -11.29 4.17 19.90
C ILE A 291 -11.95 2.80 20.03
N PRO A 292 -13.25 2.74 20.38
CA PRO A 292 -14.00 1.48 20.42
C PRO A 292 -13.97 0.70 19.10
N ALA A 293 -14.00 -0.63 19.20
CA ALA A 293 -13.86 -1.53 18.04
C ALA A 293 -15.02 -1.41 17.03
N ASP A 294 -16.23 -1.11 17.50
CA ASP A 294 -17.42 -0.87 16.69
C ASP A 294 -17.36 0.44 15.89
N TRP A 295 -16.48 1.39 16.26
CA TRP A 295 -16.15 2.59 15.49
C TRP A 295 -15.02 2.39 14.48
N CYS A 296 -14.37 1.23 14.52
CA CYS A 296 -13.24 0.88 13.66
C CYS A 296 -13.64 -0.13 12.58
N GLY A 297 -13.49 0.26 11.32
CA GLY A 297 -13.67 -0.62 10.18
C GLY A 297 -12.46 -1.53 10.03
N LYS A 298 -12.69 -2.85 9.91
CA LYS A 298 -11.63 -3.84 9.69
C LYS A 298 -10.86 -3.66 8.37
N ASN A 299 -11.38 -2.86 7.44
CA ASN A 299 -10.77 -2.58 6.15
C ASN A 299 -10.88 -1.09 5.78
N PRO A 300 -9.75 -0.37 5.60
CA PRO A 300 -9.74 1.06 5.24
C PRO A 300 -10.37 1.37 3.86
N GLN A 301 -10.60 0.35 3.03
CA GLN A 301 -11.07 0.48 1.65
C GLN A 301 -12.55 0.16 1.47
N ILE A 302 -13.31 0.00 2.57
CA ILE A 302 -14.76 -0.16 2.52
C ILE A 302 -15.37 1.11 1.89
N PRO A 303 -16.19 0.99 0.82
CA PRO A 303 -16.87 2.14 0.22
C PRO A 303 -17.68 2.91 1.28
N ARG A 304 -17.63 4.24 1.25
CA ARG A 304 -18.26 5.09 2.27
C ARG A 304 -19.76 4.83 2.42
N LEU A 305 -20.48 4.61 1.33
CA LEU A 305 -21.93 4.35 1.32
C LEU A 305 -22.32 2.90 1.69
N SER A 306 -21.34 2.06 2.04
CA SER A 306 -21.61 0.71 2.53
C SER A 306 -22.13 0.74 3.96
N GLN A 307 -23.05 -0.14 4.32
CA GLN A 307 -23.52 -0.32 5.70
C GLN A 307 -22.40 -0.76 6.66
N ARG A 308 -21.34 -1.38 6.12
CA ARG A 308 -20.17 -1.83 6.88
C ARG A 308 -19.13 -0.73 7.10
N TRP A 309 -19.38 0.46 6.56
CA TRP A 309 -18.49 1.59 6.75
C TRP A 309 -18.44 1.97 8.23
N ARG A 310 -17.26 2.39 8.67
CA ARG A 310 -17.01 2.95 10.00
C ARG A 310 -16.12 4.20 9.90
N PRO A 311 -16.25 5.16 10.85
CA PRO A 311 -15.53 6.44 10.77
C PRO A 311 -14.01 6.31 10.91
N PHE A 312 -13.53 5.28 11.60
CA PHE A 312 -12.11 5.01 11.78
C PHE A 312 -11.70 3.72 11.06
N ALA A 313 -10.47 3.67 10.55
CA ALA A 313 -9.90 2.46 9.95
C ALA A 313 -9.16 1.59 10.97
N GLY A 314 -9.12 2.02 12.23
CA GLY A 314 -8.28 1.51 13.31
C GLY A 314 -7.82 2.65 14.21
N GLN A 315 -6.99 2.31 15.19
CA GLN A 315 -6.49 3.27 16.18
C GLN A 315 -5.67 4.40 15.55
N LEU A 316 -5.87 5.62 16.01
CA LEU A 316 -5.16 6.79 15.49
C LEU A 316 -3.76 6.91 16.12
N GLN A 317 -2.77 7.18 15.26
CA GLN A 317 -1.42 7.56 15.70
C GLN A 317 -1.44 8.96 16.36
N PRO A 318 -0.52 9.26 17.30
CA PRO A 318 -0.51 10.54 18.02
C PRO A 318 -0.57 11.78 17.12
N GLU A 319 0.17 11.81 16.00
CA GLU A 319 0.13 12.93 15.05
C GLU A 319 -1.24 13.06 14.36
N SER A 320 -1.91 11.93 14.10
CA SER A 320 -3.25 11.92 13.52
C SER A 320 -4.30 12.41 14.51
N GLN A 321 -4.15 12.08 15.80
CA GLN A 321 -5.00 12.62 16.87
C GLN A 321 -4.84 14.14 16.96
N ARG A 322 -3.59 14.64 17.01
CA ARG A 322 -3.30 16.09 17.02
C ARG A 322 -3.91 16.79 15.82
N TYR A 323 -3.78 16.23 14.61
CA TYR A 323 -4.39 16.79 13.41
C TYR A 323 -5.93 16.87 13.51
N ALA A 324 -6.58 15.82 14.02
CA ALA A 324 -8.03 15.80 14.19
C ALA A 324 -8.50 16.93 15.12
N ILE A 325 -7.85 17.09 16.28
CA ILE A 325 -8.15 18.18 17.24
C ILE A 325 -7.95 19.56 16.60
N GLN A 326 -6.85 19.77 15.87
CA GLN A 326 -6.59 21.06 15.21
C GLN A 326 -7.62 21.37 14.12
N ALA A 327 -8.04 20.37 13.34
CA ALA A 327 -9.05 20.54 12.32
C ALA A 327 -10.41 20.94 12.92
N ILE A 328 -10.80 20.31 14.03
CA ILE A 328 -12.02 20.64 14.76
C ILE A 328 -11.91 22.03 15.40
N ARG A 329 -10.80 22.36 16.06
CA ARG A 329 -10.56 23.70 16.65
C ARG A 329 -10.70 24.79 15.59
N THR A 330 -10.07 24.63 14.43
CA THR A 330 -10.15 25.58 13.31
C THR A 330 -11.60 25.76 12.81
N PHE A 331 -12.38 24.68 12.79
CA PHE A 331 -13.80 24.73 12.44
C PHE A 331 -14.62 25.50 13.47
N PHE A 332 -14.39 25.28 14.76
CA PHE A 332 -15.08 26.01 15.84
C PHE A 332 -14.67 27.49 15.91
N GLU A 333 -13.41 27.82 15.61
CA GLU A 333 -12.98 29.22 15.43
C GLU A 333 -13.82 29.89 14.34
N TRP A 334 -13.96 29.23 13.18
CA TRP A 334 -14.80 29.74 12.11
C TRP A 334 -16.28 29.85 12.50
N LEU A 335 -16.83 28.90 13.25
CA LEU A 335 -18.22 28.99 13.72
C LEU A 335 -18.46 30.20 14.63
N VAL A 336 -17.46 30.60 15.42
CA VAL A 336 -17.53 31.85 16.20
C VAL A 336 -17.42 33.07 15.29
N ASP A 337 -16.47 33.06 14.34
CA ASP A 337 -16.27 34.18 13.39
C ASP A 337 -17.53 34.47 12.57
N VAL A 338 -18.24 33.41 12.13
CA VAL A 338 -19.53 33.56 11.42
C VAL A 338 -20.73 33.75 12.34
N ARG A 339 -20.49 33.87 13.65
CA ARG A 339 -21.50 34.06 14.68
C ARG A 339 -22.55 32.95 14.70
N TYR A 340 -22.15 31.72 14.38
CA TYR A 340 -22.97 30.54 14.61
C TYR A 340 -22.91 30.11 16.08
N LEU A 341 -21.73 30.21 16.71
CA LEU A 341 -21.51 29.97 18.14
C LEU A 341 -21.18 31.26 18.89
N LEU A 342 -21.47 31.29 20.20
CA LEU A 342 -21.10 32.39 21.10
C LEU A 342 -19.63 32.33 21.53
N GLY A 343 -19.08 31.12 21.71
CA GLY A 343 -17.70 30.91 22.10
C GLY A 343 -17.10 29.63 21.53
N ASN A 344 -15.77 29.51 21.61
CA ASN A 344 -15.05 28.33 21.15
C ASN A 344 -14.66 27.43 22.35
N PRO A 345 -15.30 26.26 22.54
CA PRO A 345 -15.01 25.34 23.64
C PRO A 345 -13.63 24.66 23.52
N TRP A 346 -13.02 24.66 22.33
CA TRP A 346 -11.70 24.09 22.06
C TRP A 346 -10.52 25.01 22.42
N LYS A 347 -10.79 26.24 22.87
CA LYS A 347 -9.75 27.24 23.17
C LYS A 347 -8.89 26.84 24.38
N THR A 348 -9.47 26.14 25.34
CA THR A 348 -8.83 25.70 26.59
C THR A 348 -8.31 24.26 26.54
N VAL A 349 -8.69 23.49 25.52
CA VAL A 349 -8.28 22.09 25.36
C VAL A 349 -6.86 22.02 24.80
N ALA A 350 -5.96 21.39 25.56
CA ALA A 350 -4.59 21.19 25.14
C ALA A 350 -4.51 20.18 23.97
N ASP A 351 -3.56 20.42 23.06
CA ASP A 351 -3.28 19.44 22.01
C ASP A 351 -2.77 18.12 22.63
N PRO A 352 -3.11 16.95 22.06
CA PRO A 352 -2.55 15.67 22.48
C PRO A 352 -1.02 15.74 22.54
N SER A 353 -0.44 15.19 23.61
CA SER A 353 1.01 15.13 23.79
C SER A 353 1.61 14.21 22.74
N THR A 354 2.16 14.79 21.69
CA THR A 354 2.99 14.08 20.74
C THR A 354 4.40 14.08 21.28
N ILE A 355 4.97 12.90 21.57
CA ILE A 355 6.40 12.79 21.83
C ILE A 355 7.10 13.16 20.53
N HIS A 356 7.46 14.43 20.40
CA HIS A 356 8.44 14.85 19.44
C HIS A 356 9.77 14.31 19.96
N ARG A 357 10.19 13.13 19.48
CA ARG A 357 11.61 12.81 19.52
C ARG A 357 12.30 14.03 18.92
N GLU A 358 13.21 14.68 19.65
CA GLU A 358 13.82 15.95 19.22
C GLU A 358 14.41 15.87 17.82
N MET A 359 14.75 14.67 17.35
CA MET A 359 14.81 14.35 15.93
C MET A 359 14.24 12.95 15.67
N PRO A 360 13.06 12.79 15.05
CA PRO A 360 12.79 11.54 14.37
C PRO A 360 13.79 11.48 13.23
N MET A 361 14.65 10.46 13.22
CA MET A 361 15.57 10.17 12.12
C MET A 361 14.75 9.90 10.84
N GLN A 362 14.25 10.95 10.18
CA GLN A 362 13.65 10.85 8.85
C GLN A 362 14.72 10.58 7.77
N ILE A 363 16.00 10.49 8.17
CA ILE A 363 17.11 9.96 7.36
C ILE A 363 16.79 8.56 6.85
N GLU A 364 16.03 7.74 7.60
CA GLU A 364 15.67 6.38 7.18
C GLU A 364 14.90 6.35 5.85
N LYS A 365 14.35 7.50 5.40
CA LYS A 365 13.67 7.62 4.11
C LYS A 365 14.57 8.14 2.99
N ALA A 366 15.76 8.65 3.28
CA ALA A 366 16.70 9.13 2.28
C ALA A 366 17.63 7.98 1.83
N LEU A 367 18.07 8.02 0.58
CA LEU A 367 19.16 7.17 0.15
C LEU A 367 20.48 7.71 0.73
N PRO A 368 21.37 6.85 1.25
CA PRO A 368 22.72 7.25 1.62
C PRO A 368 23.44 7.93 0.45
N GLN A 369 24.40 8.82 0.75
CA GLN A 369 25.11 9.57 -0.29
C GLN A 369 25.78 8.63 -1.31
N GLN A 370 26.48 7.60 -0.83
CA GLN A 370 27.15 6.64 -1.69
C GLN A 370 26.17 5.92 -2.63
N LEU A 371 25.08 5.38 -2.09
CA LEU A 371 24.05 4.73 -2.90
C LEU A 371 23.40 5.70 -3.91
N TRP A 372 23.19 6.96 -3.53
CA TRP A 372 22.69 7.98 -4.48
C TRP A 372 23.68 8.25 -5.60
N GLU A 373 24.97 8.34 -5.30
CA GLU A 373 26.03 8.55 -6.28
C GLU A 373 26.15 7.35 -7.24
N GLU A 374 26.13 6.13 -6.72
CA GLU A 374 26.12 4.89 -7.52
C GLU A 374 24.87 4.75 -8.39
N LEU A 375 23.71 5.23 -7.90
CA LEU A 375 22.46 5.24 -8.65
C LEU A 375 22.46 6.30 -9.77
N ALA A 376 22.86 7.53 -9.44
CA ALA A 376 22.54 8.72 -10.22
C ALA A 376 23.69 9.28 -11.06
N ASN A 377 24.95 9.03 -10.71
CA ASN A 377 26.11 9.57 -11.44
C ASN A 377 26.26 8.93 -12.84
N GLN A 378 27.10 9.53 -13.67
CA GLN A 378 27.41 9.02 -15.01
C GLN A 378 28.03 7.62 -14.94
N GLY A 379 27.48 6.68 -15.71
CA GLY A 379 27.81 5.25 -15.62
C GLY A 379 27.18 4.53 -14.41
N GLY A 380 26.34 5.23 -13.64
CA GLY A 380 25.61 4.66 -12.51
C GLY A 380 24.54 3.66 -12.92
N LEU A 381 23.84 3.10 -11.92
CA LEU A 381 22.83 2.05 -12.14
C LEU A 381 21.72 2.49 -13.09
N LEU A 382 21.29 3.77 -13.04
CA LEU A 382 20.25 4.27 -13.96
C LEU A 382 20.70 4.30 -15.43
N ASP A 383 21.98 4.54 -15.70
CA ASP A 383 22.52 4.51 -17.06
C ASP A 383 22.59 3.06 -17.55
N ARG A 384 23.16 2.17 -16.74
CA ARG A 384 23.29 0.73 -17.04
C ARG A 384 21.95 0.04 -17.30
N VAL A 385 20.88 0.45 -16.61
CA VAL A 385 19.51 -0.02 -16.89
C VAL A 385 18.99 0.49 -18.24
N CYS A 386 19.31 1.73 -18.63
CA CYS A 386 18.90 2.30 -19.91
C CYS A 386 19.69 1.70 -21.09
N ASP A 387 20.99 1.46 -20.88
CA ASP A 387 21.91 0.87 -21.86
C ASP A 387 21.69 -0.64 -22.00
N GLY A 388 21.05 -1.23 -20.98
CA GLY A 388 20.56 -2.60 -21.01
C GLY A 388 21.53 -3.64 -20.49
N GLU A 389 22.60 -3.21 -19.81
CA GLU A 389 23.55 -4.04 -19.08
C GLU A 389 22.90 -4.72 -17.86
N ILE A 390 21.90 -4.06 -17.27
CA ILE A 390 21.08 -4.57 -16.16
C ILE A 390 19.69 -4.88 -16.74
N PHE A 391 19.02 -5.92 -16.24
CA PHE A 391 17.86 -6.57 -16.86
C PHE A 391 18.20 -7.31 -18.16
N ASN A 392 18.85 -8.46 -17.99
CA ASN A 392 19.18 -9.45 -19.01
C ASN A 392 18.08 -9.67 -20.08
N ALA A 393 18.47 -9.80 -21.35
CA ALA A 393 17.56 -9.84 -22.51
C ALA A 393 16.47 -10.93 -22.44
N ILE A 394 16.72 -12.03 -21.72
CA ILE A 394 15.80 -13.18 -21.59
C ILE A 394 14.57 -12.84 -20.72
N ARG A 395 14.68 -11.88 -19.78
CA ARG A 395 13.58 -11.47 -18.88
C ARG A 395 12.79 -10.26 -19.37
N ARG A 396 13.17 -9.66 -20.50
CA ARG A 396 12.44 -8.51 -21.05
C ARG A 396 11.12 -9.00 -21.66
N PRO A 397 9.95 -8.53 -21.19
CA PRO A 397 8.72 -8.71 -21.96
C PRO A 397 8.92 -8.13 -23.36
N LYS A 398 8.44 -8.86 -24.39
CA LYS A 398 8.44 -8.43 -25.81
C LYS A 398 7.51 -7.24 -26.06
N THR A 399 7.68 -6.17 -25.31
CA THR A 399 6.96 -4.90 -25.46
C THR A 399 7.96 -3.84 -25.87
N SER A 400 7.74 -3.24 -27.03
CA SER A 400 8.62 -2.25 -27.68
C SER A 400 8.95 -1.01 -26.81
N SER A 401 8.12 -0.71 -25.81
CA SER A 401 8.26 0.51 -25.00
C SER A 401 9.14 0.38 -23.75
N LEU A 402 9.71 -0.79 -23.44
CA LEU A 402 10.42 -1.01 -22.18
C LEU A 402 11.70 -0.14 -22.01
N PRO A 403 12.59 0.01 -23.02
CA PRO A 403 13.74 0.90 -22.91
C PRO A 403 13.34 2.37 -22.69
N ALA A 404 12.29 2.80 -23.40
CA ALA A 404 11.75 4.15 -23.28
C ALA A 404 11.17 4.40 -21.87
N GLN A 405 10.52 3.40 -21.26
CA GLN A 405 10.06 3.48 -19.86
C GLN A 405 11.23 3.64 -18.87
N PHE A 406 12.37 3.01 -19.11
CA PHE A 406 13.55 3.18 -18.26
C PHE A 406 14.15 4.58 -18.39
N ARG A 407 14.26 5.12 -19.61
CA ARG A 407 14.70 6.50 -19.83
C ARG A 407 13.77 7.52 -19.18
N LEU A 408 12.46 7.29 -19.26
CA LEU A 408 11.44 8.07 -18.55
C LEU A 408 11.63 8.01 -17.03
N ALA A 409 11.84 6.82 -16.46
CA ALA A 409 12.09 6.66 -15.04
C ALA A 409 13.38 7.35 -14.59
N ARG A 410 14.46 7.22 -15.38
CA ARG A 410 15.73 7.90 -15.18
C ARG A 410 15.54 9.42 -15.16
N ALA A 411 14.84 9.99 -16.14
CA ALA A 411 14.54 11.42 -16.18
C ALA A 411 13.79 11.89 -14.92
N ALA A 412 12.81 11.11 -14.45
CA ALA A 412 12.06 11.41 -13.23
C ALA A 412 12.88 11.34 -11.94
N ILE A 413 13.69 10.28 -11.81
CA ILE A 413 14.52 10.08 -10.62
C ILE A 413 15.59 11.16 -10.53
N LEU A 414 16.27 11.47 -11.65
CA LEU A 414 17.29 12.51 -11.70
C LEU A 414 16.68 13.90 -11.45
N LEU A 415 15.55 14.23 -12.09
CA LEU A 415 14.90 15.53 -11.89
C LEU A 415 14.54 15.75 -10.41
N ILE A 416 13.89 14.77 -9.77
CA ILE A 416 13.48 14.91 -8.36
C ILE A 416 14.69 14.87 -7.42
N GLY A 417 15.63 13.95 -7.65
CA GLY A 417 16.77 13.73 -6.76
C GLY A 417 17.87 14.79 -6.84
N PHE A 418 18.04 15.48 -7.98
CA PHE A 418 19.00 16.60 -8.10
C PHE A 418 18.43 17.96 -7.73
N THR A 419 17.11 18.09 -7.59
CA THR A 419 16.47 19.40 -7.29
C THR A 419 15.73 19.43 -5.95
N GLY A 420 15.37 18.27 -5.42
CA GLY A 420 14.52 18.14 -4.25
C GLY A 420 13.10 18.66 -4.45
N ILE A 421 12.62 18.89 -5.68
CA ILE A 421 11.23 19.33 -5.90
C ILE A 421 10.23 18.26 -5.47
N ARG A 422 9.02 18.69 -5.10
CA ARG A 422 7.94 17.76 -4.76
C ARG A 422 7.49 17.01 -6.00
N ARG A 423 7.01 15.79 -5.81
CA ARG A 423 6.40 14.97 -6.88
C ARG A 423 5.31 15.72 -7.64
N GLU A 424 4.47 16.49 -6.94
CA GLU A 424 3.42 17.31 -7.56
C GLU A 424 3.99 18.43 -8.43
N GLU A 425 5.13 19.00 -8.04
CA GLU A 425 5.83 20.05 -8.79
C GLU A 425 6.50 19.43 -10.03
N ALA A 426 7.19 18.29 -9.89
CA ALA A 426 7.78 17.55 -11.01
C ALA A 426 6.74 17.13 -12.05
N ALA A 427 5.57 16.64 -11.61
CA ALA A 427 4.49 16.22 -12.50
C ALA A 427 3.87 17.37 -13.32
N ARG A 428 4.07 18.62 -12.89
CA ARG A 428 3.52 19.83 -13.52
C ARG A 428 4.59 20.70 -14.17
N ALA A 429 5.87 20.30 -14.09
CA ALA A 429 6.96 21.07 -14.65
C ALA A 429 6.91 21.01 -16.19
N THR A 430 7.09 22.16 -16.83
CA THR A 430 6.97 22.33 -18.29
C THR A 430 8.27 22.89 -18.88
N ARG A 431 8.45 22.67 -20.18
CA ARG A 431 9.68 23.06 -20.89
C ARG A 431 9.89 24.58 -20.94
N ASN A 432 8.83 25.36 -21.06
CA ASN A 432 8.88 26.84 -21.03
C ASN A 432 9.36 27.45 -19.70
N LYS A 433 9.37 26.69 -18.61
CA LYS A 433 9.89 27.12 -17.29
C LYS A 433 11.34 26.71 -17.03
N LEU A 434 11.97 26.04 -18.00
CA LEU A 434 13.34 25.52 -17.94
C LEU A 434 14.28 26.38 -18.78
N LYS A 435 15.39 26.85 -18.19
CA LYS A 435 16.39 27.70 -18.86
C LYS A 435 17.81 27.32 -18.43
N PRO A 436 18.83 27.48 -19.29
CA PRO A 436 20.22 27.42 -18.86
C PRO A 436 20.54 28.61 -17.94
N VAL A 437 21.47 28.44 -17.01
CA VAL A 437 21.98 29.53 -16.17
C VAL A 437 23.13 30.21 -16.90
N PRO A 438 23.04 31.52 -17.22
CA PRO A 438 24.12 32.22 -17.91
C PRO A 438 25.44 32.14 -17.14
N GLY A 439 26.54 31.81 -17.83
CA GLY A 439 27.88 31.76 -17.26
C GLY A 439 28.15 30.62 -16.27
N ARG A 440 27.22 29.67 -16.10
CA ARG A 440 27.41 28.48 -15.26
C ARG A 440 27.00 27.22 -16.00
N ASN A 441 27.69 26.10 -15.74
CA ASN A 441 27.29 24.80 -16.27
C ASN A 441 26.12 24.20 -15.49
N LEU A 442 25.00 24.93 -15.41
CA LEU A 442 23.81 24.60 -14.65
C LEU A 442 22.56 24.98 -15.43
N TRP A 443 21.46 24.31 -15.09
CA TRP A 443 20.13 24.62 -15.56
C TRP A 443 19.25 25.05 -14.39
N GLN A 444 18.27 25.91 -14.68
CA GLN A 444 17.30 26.39 -13.72
C GLN A 444 15.88 26.05 -14.16
N LEU A 445 15.06 25.63 -13.19
CA LEU A 445 13.64 25.36 -13.38
C LEU A 445 12.83 26.18 -12.40
N THR A 446 11.85 26.92 -12.91
CA THR A 446 10.89 27.63 -12.07
C THR A 446 9.72 26.71 -11.73
N VAL A 447 9.45 26.51 -10.44
CA VAL A 447 8.36 25.66 -9.95
C VAL A 447 7.40 26.44 -9.06
N VAL A 448 6.10 26.16 -9.24
CA VAL A 448 5.04 26.72 -8.39
C VAL A 448 4.75 25.73 -7.26
N GLY A 449 5.14 26.09 -6.05
CA GLY A 449 4.98 25.27 -4.86
C GLY A 449 3.67 25.48 -4.10
N LYS A 450 3.61 24.96 -2.86
CA LYS A 450 2.45 25.14 -1.97
C LYS A 450 2.16 26.63 -1.75
N ARG A 451 0.88 27.01 -1.73
CA ARG A 451 0.39 28.41 -1.64
C ARG A 451 0.71 29.27 -2.87
N ASN A 452 0.85 28.66 -4.05
CA ASN A 452 1.19 29.36 -5.31
C ASN A 452 2.46 30.21 -5.21
N LYS A 453 3.42 29.77 -4.38
CA LYS A 453 4.72 30.44 -4.28
C LYS A 453 5.67 29.89 -5.33
N GLU A 454 6.16 30.77 -6.20
CA GLU A 454 7.19 30.44 -7.16
C GLU A 454 8.55 30.38 -6.49
N ARG A 455 9.38 29.42 -6.93
CA ARG A 455 10.80 29.35 -6.60
C ARG A 455 11.57 28.71 -7.73
N THR A 456 12.86 28.97 -7.78
CA THR A 456 13.77 28.42 -8.78
C THR A 456 14.68 27.38 -8.16
N VAL A 457 14.83 26.25 -8.83
CA VAL A 457 15.78 25.19 -8.46
C VAL A 457 16.84 25.04 -9.54
N PHE A 458 18.02 24.55 -9.15
CA PHE A 458 19.18 24.42 -10.03
C PHE A 458 19.67 22.98 -10.08
N PHE A 459 20.19 22.54 -11.23
CA PHE A 459 20.66 21.17 -11.43
C PHE A 459 21.63 21.04 -12.61
N PRO A 460 22.43 19.95 -12.66
CA PRO A 460 23.43 19.76 -13.71
C PRO A 460 22.83 19.41 -15.09
N PRO A 461 23.56 19.64 -16.19
CA PRO A 461 23.15 19.29 -17.55
C PRO A 461 22.71 17.83 -17.73
N ARG A 462 23.25 16.91 -16.92
CA ARG A 462 22.88 15.49 -16.93
C ARG A 462 21.38 15.24 -16.83
N VAL A 463 20.66 16.07 -16.06
CA VAL A 463 19.20 15.96 -15.95
C VAL A 463 18.53 16.34 -17.28
N ILE A 464 19.09 17.32 -17.99
CA ILE A 464 18.64 17.74 -19.31
C ILE A 464 18.84 16.64 -20.34
N ASP A 465 19.97 15.95 -20.32
CA ASP A 465 20.25 14.85 -21.24
C ASP A 465 19.22 13.72 -21.04
N ALA A 466 18.86 13.43 -19.79
CA ALA A 466 17.80 12.49 -19.48
C ALA A 466 16.42 12.94 -19.99
N LEU A 467 16.10 14.22 -19.81
CA LEU A 467 14.84 14.81 -20.28
C LEU A 467 14.75 14.81 -21.81
N LYS A 468 15.84 15.16 -22.51
CA LYS A 468 15.93 15.12 -23.98
C LYS A 468 15.68 13.71 -24.51
N ALA A 469 16.31 12.71 -23.92
CA ALA A 469 16.13 11.32 -24.32
C ALA A 469 14.66 10.86 -24.15
N HIS A 470 14.03 11.23 -23.03
CA HIS A 470 12.60 10.97 -22.78
C HIS A 470 11.67 11.73 -23.75
N TRP A 471 12.04 12.93 -24.17
CA TRP A 471 11.26 13.70 -25.15
C TRP A 471 11.34 13.12 -26.56
N LEU A 472 12.53 12.66 -26.94
CA LEU A 472 12.75 11.97 -28.21
C LEU A 472 11.89 10.69 -28.30
N ASP A 473 11.79 9.92 -27.20
CA ASP A 473 10.92 8.74 -27.12
C ASP A 473 9.43 9.04 -27.34
N ARG A 474 9.01 10.30 -27.20
CA ARG A 474 7.63 10.76 -27.41
C ARG A 474 7.44 11.52 -28.72
N GLY A 475 8.49 11.68 -29.53
CA GLY A 475 8.45 12.42 -30.78
C GLY A 475 8.35 13.94 -30.63
N HIS A 476 8.80 14.51 -29.51
CA HIS A 476 8.78 15.97 -29.30
C HIS A 476 10.17 16.60 -29.38
N ASP A 477 10.26 17.79 -29.98
CA ASP A 477 11.49 18.58 -29.98
C ASP A 477 11.70 19.31 -28.63
N PHE A 478 12.77 18.96 -27.93
CA PHE A 478 13.15 19.61 -26.66
C PHE A 478 13.85 20.96 -26.87
N SER A 479 14.31 21.25 -28.08
CA SER A 479 15.14 22.42 -28.38
C SER A 479 14.33 23.71 -28.29
N ASP A 480 13.08 23.70 -28.76
CA ASP A 480 12.16 24.82 -28.61
C ASP A 480 11.88 25.15 -27.13
N PRO A 481 12.32 26.33 -26.64
CA PRO A 481 12.14 26.73 -25.26
C PRO A 481 10.72 27.24 -24.95
N HIS A 482 9.86 27.44 -25.94
CA HIS A 482 8.53 28.01 -25.74
C HIS A 482 7.43 26.96 -25.52
N GLN A 483 7.74 25.68 -25.74
CA GLN A 483 6.76 24.61 -25.57
C GLN A 483 6.22 24.52 -24.14
N GLU A 484 4.89 24.46 -24.02
CA GLU A 484 4.20 24.27 -22.74
C GLU A 484 4.01 22.78 -22.37
N LEU A 485 4.69 21.88 -23.09
CA LEU A 485 4.63 20.45 -22.81
C LEU A 485 5.32 20.11 -21.49
N ALA A 486 4.83 19.07 -20.84
CA ALA A 486 5.39 18.61 -19.59
C ALA A 486 6.79 18.02 -19.81
N LEU A 487 7.70 18.32 -18.88
CA LEU A 487 9.04 17.76 -18.86
C LEU A 487 9.00 16.22 -18.77
N ILE A 488 8.03 15.69 -18.01
CA ILE A 488 7.85 14.27 -17.79
C ILE A 488 6.39 13.89 -18.03
N ALA A 489 6.18 12.94 -18.94
CA ALA A 489 4.87 12.49 -19.39
C ALA A 489 4.88 10.98 -19.67
N PRO A 490 3.73 10.28 -19.60
CA PRO A 490 3.69 8.84 -19.87
C PRO A 490 4.07 8.50 -21.32
N ILE A 491 4.79 7.40 -21.52
CA ILE A 491 5.05 6.79 -22.85
C ILE A 491 3.99 5.75 -23.19
N VAL A 492 3.43 5.08 -22.18
CA VAL A 492 2.33 4.12 -22.34
C VAL A 492 1.11 4.69 -21.65
N ILE A 493 0.04 4.88 -22.41
CA ILE A 493 -1.25 5.33 -21.88
C ILE A 493 -2.03 4.11 -21.39
N ALA A 494 -2.45 4.13 -20.13
CA ALA A 494 -3.31 3.09 -19.61
C ALA A 494 -4.68 3.16 -20.32
N PRO A 495 -5.33 2.02 -20.65
CA PRO A 495 -6.61 1.97 -21.36
C PRO A 495 -7.79 2.34 -20.44
N THR A 496 -7.66 3.46 -19.74
CA THR A 496 -8.69 4.00 -18.84
C THR A 496 -9.24 5.26 -19.48
N ARG A 497 -10.57 5.42 -19.46
CA ARG A 497 -11.26 6.56 -20.10
C ARG A 497 -10.64 7.92 -19.74
N SER A 498 -10.25 8.12 -18.47
CA SER A 498 -9.61 9.36 -18.02
C SER A 498 -8.18 9.56 -18.54
N ALA A 499 -7.41 8.49 -18.74
CA ALA A 499 -6.05 8.58 -19.27
C ALA A 499 -6.07 8.78 -20.79
N CYS A 500 -6.91 8.04 -21.50
CA CYS A 500 -7.20 8.21 -22.92
C CYS A 500 -7.63 9.65 -23.21
N ALA A 501 -8.71 10.13 -22.58
CA ALA A 501 -9.20 11.50 -22.77
C ALA A 501 -8.18 12.61 -22.40
N LYS A 502 -7.19 12.30 -21.55
CA LYS A 502 -6.15 13.26 -21.18
C LYS A 502 -4.96 13.24 -22.14
N HIS A 503 -4.60 12.07 -22.65
CA HIS A 503 -3.30 11.86 -23.28
C HIS A 503 -3.36 11.49 -24.77
N GLU A 504 -4.48 10.97 -25.25
CA GLU A 504 -4.72 10.72 -26.67
C GLU A 504 -5.01 12.05 -27.38
N VAL A 505 -4.41 12.22 -28.55
CA VAL A 505 -4.71 13.28 -29.51
C VAL A 505 -5.40 12.58 -30.68
N GLU A 506 -6.51 13.12 -31.17
CA GLU A 506 -7.16 12.56 -32.36
C GLU A 506 -6.23 12.73 -33.58
N GLY A 507 -5.85 11.63 -34.22
CA GLY A 507 -5.30 11.62 -35.58
C GLY A 507 -3.77 11.67 -35.73
N ASP A 508 -2.98 11.67 -34.66
CA ASP A 508 -1.49 11.70 -34.74
C ASP A 508 -0.82 10.55 -33.98
N ASP A 509 0.31 10.05 -34.50
CA ASP A 509 1.21 9.09 -33.84
C ASP A 509 1.98 9.71 -32.64
N ILE A 510 1.80 11.00 -32.38
CA ILE A 510 2.49 11.78 -31.35
C ILE A 510 1.60 11.93 -30.11
N LEU A 511 2.14 11.61 -28.93
CA LEU A 511 1.43 11.76 -27.65
C LEU A 511 1.17 13.24 -27.34
N SER A 512 0.05 13.58 -26.69
CA SER A 512 -0.35 14.97 -26.34
C SER A 512 0.66 15.81 -25.54
N GLY A 513 1.71 15.20 -25.00
CA GLY A 513 2.70 15.83 -24.15
C GLY A 513 2.21 16.29 -22.76
N ARG A 514 0.96 15.97 -22.37
CA ARG A 514 0.45 16.29 -21.02
C ARG A 514 1.17 15.47 -19.94
N GLY A 515 1.49 16.12 -18.83
CA GLY A 515 2.23 15.52 -17.72
C GLY A 515 1.45 14.50 -16.91
N PHE A 516 2.15 13.76 -16.05
CA PHE A 516 1.56 12.76 -15.16
C PHE A 516 0.53 13.33 -14.18
N ALA A 517 -0.41 12.49 -13.74
CA ALA A 517 -1.04 12.70 -12.43
C ALA A 517 0.02 12.43 -11.33
N PRO A 518 0.09 13.23 -10.25
CA PRO A 518 1.15 13.10 -9.24
C PRO A 518 1.31 11.68 -8.69
N ASP A 519 0.21 10.97 -8.42
CA ASP A 519 0.26 9.59 -7.93
C ASP A 519 0.78 8.58 -8.95
N SER A 520 0.53 8.82 -10.24
CA SER A 520 1.07 7.97 -11.31
C SER A 520 2.58 8.15 -11.47
N LEU A 521 3.09 9.39 -11.37
CA LEU A 521 4.55 9.64 -11.35
C LEU A 521 5.20 8.96 -10.14
N GLY A 522 4.55 9.03 -8.97
CA GLY A 522 5.03 8.34 -7.78
C GLY A 522 5.07 6.82 -7.95
N ARG A 523 4.05 6.23 -8.58
CA ARG A 523 4.04 4.79 -8.90
C ARG A 523 5.15 4.41 -9.87
N LEU A 524 5.41 5.20 -10.90
CA LEU A 524 6.53 5.00 -11.82
C LEU A 524 7.86 4.93 -11.06
N VAL A 525 8.21 5.99 -10.31
CA VAL A 525 9.47 6.06 -9.54
C VAL A 525 9.60 4.88 -8.59
N LYS A 526 8.56 4.59 -7.79
CA LYS A 526 8.57 3.47 -6.85
C LYS A 526 8.78 2.14 -7.58
N SER A 527 8.05 1.91 -8.67
CA SER A 527 8.15 0.66 -9.43
C SER A 527 9.52 0.46 -10.06
N SER A 528 10.17 1.53 -10.53
CA SER A 528 11.50 1.45 -11.13
C SER A 528 12.57 1.14 -10.10
N LEU A 529 12.53 1.78 -8.92
CA LEU A 529 13.46 1.48 -7.82
C LEU A 529 13.25 0.07 -7.27
N LEU A 530 11.98 -0.39 -7.15
CA LEU A 530 11.68 -1.77 -6.78
C LEU A 530 12.23 -2.79 -7.78
N ARG A 531 12.05 -2.52 -9.08
CA ARG A 531 12.61 -3.39 -10.13
C ARG A 531 14.12 -3.49 -10.01
N LEU A 532 14.81 -2.36 -9.81
CA LEU A 532 16.27 -2.33 -9.64
C LEU A 532 16.69 -3.12 -8.39
N ALA A 533 15.96 -2.98 -7.28
CA ALA A 533 16.23 -3.71 -6.05
C ALA A 533 16.03 -5.24 -6.19
N ASP A 534 15.10 -5.65 -7.05
CA ASP A 534 14.78 -7.06 -7.32
C ASP A 534 15.66 -7.66 -8.43
N ASP A 535 16.53 -6.88 -9.06
CA ASP A 535 17.46 -7.36 -10.09
C ASP A 535 18.74 -7.91 -9.45
N HIS A 536 18.97 -9.22 -9.57
CA HIS A 536 20.12 -9.90 -8.96
C HIS A 536 21.46 -9.53 -9.61
N GLU A 537 21.48 -8.99 -10.83
CA GLU A 537 22.68 -8.57 -11.56
C GLU A 537 23.11 -7.15 -11.20
N ALA A 538 22.22 -6.35 -10.58
CA ALA A 538 22.58 -5.05 -10.06
C ALA A 538 23.64 -5.20 -8.93
N PRO A 539 24.80 -4.54 -9.03
CA PRO A 539 25.85 -4.61 -8.02
C PRO A 539 25.49 -3.72 -6.82
N ILE A 540 24.49 -4.15 -6.06
CA ILE A 540 23.97 -3.49 -4.86
C ILE A 540 23.88 -4.49 -3.72
N SER A 541 24.30 -4.07 -2.53
CA SER A 541 24.32 -4.90 -1.32
C SER A 541 22.91 -5.27 -0.85
N PRO A 542 22.75 -6.32 -0.02
CA PRO A 542 21.45 -6.70 0.54
C PRO A 542 20.76 -5.56 1.32
N GLU A 543 21.54 -4.74 2.03
CA GLU A 543 21.04 -3.59 2.79
C GLU A 543 20.49 -2.49 1.85
N GLU A 544 21.23 -2.17 0.79
CA GLU A 544 20.81 -1.19 -0.22
C GLU A 544 19.58 -1.65 -0.99
N ARG A 545 19.46 -2.96 -1.27
CA ARG A 545 18.24 -3.56 -1.83
C ARG A 545 17.04 -3.36 -0.91
N HIS A 546 17.21 -3.57 0.38
CA HIS A 546 16.14 -3.33 1.36
C HIS A 546 15.73 -1.85 1.38
N LEU A 547 16.71 -0.93 1.37
CA LEU A 547 16.46 0.51 1.30
C LEU A 547 15.66 0.88 0.04
N LEU A 548 16.10 0.45 -1.15
CA LEU A 548 15.39 0.71 -2.41
C LEU A 548 13.96 0.14 -2.43
N ARG A 549 13.69 -0.98 -1.75
CA ARG A 549 12.33 -1.55 -1.60
C ARG A 549 11.43 -0.72 -0.69
N SER A 550 12.00 -0.13 0.36
CA SER A 550 11.28 0.69 1.33
C SER A 550 10.97 2.12 0.84
N VAL A 551 11.70 2.57 -0.18
CA VAL A 551 11.69 3.94 -0.67
C VAL A 551 10.36 4.35 -1.33
N ALA A 552 9.77 5.43 -0.83
CA ALA A 552 8.64 6.14 -1.45
C ALA A 552 9.13 7.30 -2.36
N PRO A 553 8.31 7.85 -3.27
CA PRO A 553 8.71 8.99 -4.13
C PRO A 553 9.22 10.23 -3.38
N HIS A 554 8.85 10.39 -2.10
CA HIS A 554 9.34 11.47 -1.26
C HIS A 554 10.79 11.25 -0.78
N ALA A 555 11.28 10.02 -0.83
CA ALA A 555 12.66 9.66 -0.50
C ALA A 555 13.67 10.45 -1.32
N LEU A 556 13.47 10.57 -2.63
CA LEU A 556 14.42 11.28 -3.51
C LEU A 556 14.58 12.75 -3.12
N ARG A 557 13.51 13.39 -2.63
CA ARG A 557 13.59 14.74 -2.08
C ARG A 557 14.36 14.77 -0.75
N HIS A 558 14.16 13.77 0.11
CA HIS A 558 14.95 13.62 1.33
C HIS A 558 16.43 13.34 0.99
N THR A 559 16.71 12.50 -0.01
CA THR A 559 18.05 12.25 -0.55
C THR A 559 18.72 13.55 -0.98
N PHE A 560 18.03 14.39 -1.77
CA PHE A 560 18.56 15.70 -2.14
C PHE A 560 18.95 16.54 -0.92
N ALA A 561 18.08 16.59 0.09
CA ALA A 561 18.33 17.37 1.30
C ALA A 561 19.50 16.82 2.12
N THR A 562 19.55 15.50 2.33
CA THR A 562 20.63 14.81 3.05
C THR A 562 21.97 14.96 2.32
N VAL A 563 22.01 14.70 1.01
CA VAL A 563 23.23 14.82 0.20
C VAL A 563 23.71 16.27 0.12
N SER A 564 22.79 17.23 -0.03
CA SER A 564 23.16 18.66 -0.03
C SER A 564 23.76 19.09 1.30
N THR A 565 23.22 18.58 2.40
CA THR A 565 23.75 18.86 3.75
C THR A 565 25.12 18.20 3.95
N ALA A 566 25.30 16.95 3.50
CA ALA A 566 26.60 16.28 3.53
C ALA A 566 27.65 17.05 2.70
N LYS A 567 27.24 17.67 1.59
CA LYS A 567 28.06 18.58 0.77
C LYS A 567 28.14 20.02 1.32
N GLN A 568 27.78 20.22 2.59
CA GLN A 568 27.91 21.50 3.32
C GLN A 568 27.14 22.67 2.69
N MET A 569 26.01 22.41 2.02
CA MET A 569 25.14 23.48 1.53
C MET A 569 24.60 24.29 2.72
N PRO A 570 24.67 25.65 2.66
CA PRO A 570 24.10 26.49 3.71
C PRO A 570 22.60 26.19 3.95
N PRO A 571 22.14 26.07 5.21
CA PRO A 571 20.76 25.70 5.53
C PRO A 571 19.69 26.65 4.98
N ASP A 572 20.00 27.94 4.86
CA ASP A 572 19.14 28.97 4.27
C ASP A 572 18.96 28.74 2.76
N VAL A 573 20.04 28.43 2.03
CA VAL A 573 19.98 28.06 0.61
C VAL A 573 19.18 26.77 0.43
N LEU A 574 19.44 25.75 1.26
CA LEU A 574 18.71 24.48 1.22
C LEU A 574 17.21 24.68 1.51
N GLN A 575 16.87 25.53 2.48
CA GLN A 575 15.48 25.88 2.80
C GLN A 575 14.77 26.53 1.61
N GLN A 576 15.43 27.47 0.93
CA GLN A 576 14.89 28.15 -0.25
C GLN A 576 14.65 27.15 -1.40
N LEU A 577 15.64 26.32 -1.74
CA LEU A 577 15.52 25.31 -2.80
C LEU A 577 14.40 24.29 -2.52
N LEU A 578 14.32 23.81 -1.27
CA LEU A 578 13.26 22.90 -0.84
C LEU A 578 11.90 23.62 -0.74
N GLY A 579 11.85 24.94 -0.58
CA GLY A 579 10.63 25.70 -0.36
C GLY A 579 9.97 25.34 0.98
N HIS A 580 10.76 25.28 2.05
CA HIS A 580 10.28 25.12 3.42
C HIS A 580 9.87 26.47 4.02
N ALA A 581 8.72 26.49 4.70
CA ALA A 581 8.20 27.72 5.31
C ALA A 581 8.95 28.13 6.57
N SER A 582 9.67 27.21 7.21
CA SER A 582 10.49 27.43 8.40
C SER A 582 11.83 26.72 8.27
N LEU A 583 12.88 27.33 8.83
CA LEU A 583 14.20 26.73 8.96
C LEU A 583 14.18 25.47 9.82
N THR A 584 13.28 25.36 10.81
CA THR A 584 13.13 24.18 11.67
C THR A 584 12.89 22.89 10.86
N THR A 585 12.18 22.98 9.72
CA THR A 585 11.95 21.84 8.83
C THR A 585 13.22 21.43 8.07
N THR A 586 14.12 22.38 7.81
CA THR A 586 15.42 22.14 7.18
C THR A 586 16.46 21.64 8.19
N SER A 587 16.39 22.11 9.44
CA SER A 587 17.28 21.68 10.55
C SER A 587 17.28 20.17 10.79
N ILE A 588 16.18 19.47 10.45
CA ILE A 588 16.09 18.00 10.53
C ILE A 588 17.17 17.29 9.70
N TYR A 589 17.65 17.89 8.59
CA TYR A 589 18.71 17.32 7.75
C TYR A 589 20.11 17.72 8.19
N VAL A 590 20.22 18.74 9.05
CA VAL A 590 21.49 19.28 9.53
C VAL A 590 22.00 18.41 10.68
N HIS A 591 22.46 17.20 10.36
CA HIS A 591 23.21 16.34 11.29
C HIS A 591 24.52 16.98 11.78
N ALA A 592 24.96 18.05 11.10
CA ALA A 592 26.08 18.86 11.53
C ALA A 592 25.85 19.49 12.91
N GLN A 593 24.62 19.81 13.33
CA GLN A 593 24.43 20.41 14.65
C GLN A 593 24.67 19.39 15.77
N ARG A 594 24.31 18.12 15.60
CA ARG A 594 24.59 17.08 16.60
C ARG A 594 26.06 16.68 16.61
N GLN A 595 26.68 16.44 15.45
CA GLN A 595 28.10 16.09 15.40
C GLN A 595 28.96 17.26 15.89
N ARG A 596 28.64 18.50 15.50
CA ARG A 596 29.31 19.70 16.02
C ARG A 596 29.04 19.91 17.50
N SER A 597 27.83 19.70 18.00
CA SER A 597 27.57 19.73 19.44
C SER A 597 28.32 18.62 20.18
N LEU A 598 28.41 17.41 19.64
CA LEU A 598 29.19 16.32 20.22
C LEU A 598 30.69 16.61 20.16
N ASP A 599 31.21 17.18 19.07
CA ASP A 599 32.61 17.53 18.91
C ASP A 599 33.00 18.72 19.82
N GLU A 600 32.14 19.74 19.94
CA GLU A 600 32.33 20.86 20.89
C GLU A 600 32.18 20.43 22.35
N VAL A 601 31.22 19.55 22.66
CA VAL A 601 31.06 18.98 24.00
C VAL A 601 32.20 18.01 24.31
N ALA A 602 32.70 17.25 23.34
CA ALA A 602 33.88 16.39 23.53
C ALA A 602 35.15 17.21 23.82
N LYS A 603 35.25 18.45 23.30
CA LYS A 603 36.33 19.37 23.68
C LYS A 603 36.25 19.80 25.15
N LEU A 604 35.06 19.83 25.77
CA LEU A 604 34.90 20.13 27.20
C LEU A 604 35.40 18.99 28.11
N TYR A 605 35.44 17.75 27.60
CA TYR A 605 35.79 16.56 28.40
C TYR A 605 37.11 15.88 27.98
N LYS A 606 37.85 16.47 27.04
CA LYS A 606 39.25 16.10 26.78
C LYS A 606 40.15 16.82 27.79
N GLY A 607 40.32 16.21 28.96
CA GLY A 607 41.41 16.47 29.91
C GLY A 607 42.63 15.63 29.59
#